data_AF-A0A8I1J6D0-F1
#
_entry.id   AF-A0A8I1J6D0-F1
#
_cell.length_a   1.000
_cell.length_b   1.000
_cell.length_c   1.000
_cell.angle_alpha   90.00
_cell.angle_beta   90.00
_cell.angle_gamma   90.00
#
_symmetry.space_group_name_H-M   'P 1'
#
loop_
_entity.id
_entity.type
_entity.pdbx_description
1 polymer ?
#
loop_
_entity_poly.entity_id
_entity_poly.type
_entity_poly.pdbx_seq_one_letter_code
_entity_poly.pdbx_strand_id
1 'polypeptide(L)'
;MDSEHAYWEQWNAAALADQVRLPEDQAQADSFTLADTDTVVVKLTKEETERLLKQAHRAYNTEVNDLLLTALGMMLYTWTGHERSLIHLEGHGRENILPDTDISRTIGWFTSPYPIWLDIGRDQALSERIKQVKESLRDIPNQGMGYGIWRYLSESGQAMAQQADALHLAQHQAFAEPQVSFNYLGQLDQDLQNSDIRMSPYSMGSAVSDRTKMKYALDVSGIVTNGILELDIRYNGKAFRKDTVQMLANLLKSNLLEIIEHCVTRERAELTPSDVLFKGLTMEQLDTIKEQTQTVGELENVYPLTPMQKGMLFHSLMNAETGVYFEQATFDLEGHFAPSTFEESLKLLISRHAILRTNFYSGWHGQPLQIV
;
A
#
# COMPACT_ATOMS: atom_id res chain seq x y z
N MET A 1 17.15 9.95 3.11
CA MET A 1 17.98 8.97 2.37
C MET A 1 19.01 8.32 3.27
N ASP A 2 20.03 9.01 3.83
CA ASP A 2 20.95 8.35 4.80
C ASP A 2 20.24 7.78 6.04
N SER A 3 19.16 8.46 6.47
CA SER A 3 18.26 7.99 7.53
C SER A 3 17.55 6.67 7.21
N GLU A 4 17.41 6.32 5.92
CA GLU A 4 16.75 5.09 5.46
C GLU A 4 17.74 3.93 5.27
N HIS A 5 19.05 4.19 5.21
CA HIS A 5 20.05 3.12 5.07
C HIS A 5 19.97 2.12 6.22
N ALA A 6 19.86 2.63 7.46
CA ALA A 6 19.70 1.80 8.65
C ALA A 6 18.39 0.98 8.62
N TYR A 7 17.32 1.57 8.08
CA TYR A 7 16.05 0.87 7.87
C TYR A 7 16.23 -0.31 6.91
N TRP A 8 16.81 -0.08 5.72
CA TRP A 8 16.99 -1.14 4.72
C TRP A 8 18.00 -2.21 5.13
N GLU A 9 19.04 -1.83 5.87
CA GLU A 9 20.01 -2.78 6.43
C GLU A 9 19.36 -3.72 7.45
N GLN A 10 18.60 -3.18 8.40
CA GLN A 10 17.85 -3.97 9.38
C GLN A 10 16.79 -4.83 8.71
N TRP A 11 16.06 -4.26 7.75
CA TRP A 11 15.06 -4.97 6.97
C TRP A 11 15.67 -6.16 6.22
N ASN A 12 16.81 -5.96 5.54
CA ASN A 12 17.49 -7.00 4.78
C ASN A 12 18.00 -8.13 5.68
N ALA A 13 18.56 -7.80 6.85
CA ALA A 13 18.99 -8.78 7.83
C ALA A 13 17.82 -9.64 8.34
N ALA A 14 16.67 -9.03 8.64
CA ALA A 14 15.46 -9.75 9.02
C ALA A 14 14.94 -10.63 7.87
N ALA A 15 14.96 -10.11 6.64
CA ALA A 15 14.52 -10.84 5.46
C ALA A 15 15.38 -12.07 5.15
N LEU A 16 16.71 -11.98 5.35
CA LEU A 16 17.62 -13.12 5.18
C LEU A 16 17.37 -14.23 6.21
N ALA A 17 16.99 -13.88 7.44
CA ALA A 17 16.72 -14.84 8.52
C ALA A 17 15.40 -15.59 8.30
N ASP A 18 14.38 -14.91 7.79
CA ASP A 18 13.00 -15.41 7.71
C ASP A 18 12.55 -15.82 6.30
N GLN A 19 13.38 -15.64 5.25
CA GLN A 19 13.00 -16.01 3.88
C GLN A 19 12.72 -17.51 3.74
N VAL A 20 11.57 -17.84 3.16
CA VAL A 20 11.17 -19.22 2.89
C VAL A 20 11.06 -19.43 1.39
N ARG A 21 11.54 -20.60 0.92
CA ARG A 21 11.40 -20.97 -0.48
C ARG A 21 10.00 -21.49 -0.78
N LEU A 22 9.50 -21.14 -1.96
CA LEU A 22 8.28 -21.70 -2.53
C LEU A 22 8.41 -23.22 -2.71
N PRO A 23 7.31 -23.97 -2.49
CA PRO A 23 7.30 -25.40 -2.76
C PRO A 23 7.32 -25.65 -4.28
N GLU A 24 8.39 -26.23 -4.78
CA GLU A 24 8.55 -26.58 -6.20
C GLU A 24 7.96 -27.96 -6.50
N ASP A 25 7.39 -28.15 -7.69
CA ASP A 25 6.88 -29.45 -8.14
C ASP A 25 7.99 -30.44 -8.46
N GLN A 26 9.14 -29.92 -8.88
CA GLN A 26 10.33 -30.68 -9.22
C GLN A 26 11.51 -30.00 -8.54
N ALA A 27 12.30 -30.77 -7.78
CA ALA A 27 13.49 -30.23 -7.15
C ALA A 27 14.49 -29.81 -8.23
N GLN A 28 14.80 -28.52 -8.34
CA GLN A 28 15.93 -28.10 -9.15
C GLN A 28 16.79 -27.02 -8.49
N ALA A 29 18.11 -27.18 -8.63
CA ALA A 29 19.14 -26.30 -8.09
C ALA A 29 19.80 -25.40 -9.14
N ASP A 30 19.27 -25.34 -10.38
CA ASP A 30 19.94 -24.69 -11.51
C ASP A 30 19.25 -23.41 -12.00
N SER A 31 20.03 -22.51 -12.61
CA SER A 31 19.52 -21.34 -13.33
C SER A 31 18.65 -21.75 -14.52
N PHE A 32 17.57 -21.01 -14.76
CA PHE A 32 16.70 -21.16 -15.92
C PHE A 32 16.71 -19.91 -16.80
N THR A 33 16.26 -20.07 -18.04
CA THR A 33 16.22 -19.01 -19.04
C THR A 33 14.80 -18.70 -19.47
N LEU A 34 14.61 -17.61 -20.21
CA LEU A 34 13.30 -17.24 -20.75
C LEU A 34 12.68 -18.36 -21.60
N ALA A 35 13.49 -19.12 -22.34
CA ALA A 35 13.07 -20.30 -23.10
C ALA A 35 12.44 -21.40 -22.23
N ASP A 36 12.77 -21.43 -20.95
CA ASP A 36 12.29 -22.41 -19.98
C ASP A 36 11.01 -21.93 -19.26
N THR A 37 10.44 -20.79 -19.66
CA THR A 37 9.24 -20.21 -19.05
C THR A 37 7.99 -20.50 -19.86
N ASP A 38 6.86 -20.55 -19.17
CA ASP A 38 5.52 -20.51 -19.76
C ASP A 38 4.69 -19.48 -18.96
N THR A 39 3.52 -19.12 -19.48
CA THR A 39 2.66 -18.08 -18.91
C THR A 39 1.23 -18.56 -18.78
N VAL A 40 0.65 -18.32 -17.60
CA VAL A 40 -0.79 -18.47 -17.34
C VAL A 40 -1.37 -17.08 -17.14
N VAL A 41 -2.53 -16.84 -17.75
CA VAL A 41 -3.16 -15.51 -17.76
C VAL A 41 -4.44 -15.52 -16.93
N VAL A 42 -4.55 -14.57 -16.00
CA VAL A 42 -5.79 -14.28 -15.26
C VAL A 42 -6.45 -13.06 -15.88
N LYS A 43 -7.73 -13.18 -16.24
CA LYS A 43 -8.53 -12.05 -16.74
C LYS A 43 -9.77 -11.85 -15.90
N LEU A 44 -10.02 -10.60 -15.54
CA LEU A 44 -11.32 -10.16 -15.04
C LEU A 44 -12.25 -9.82 -16.21
N THR A 45 -13.56 -9.75 -15.97
CA THR A 45 -14.49 -9.13 -16.90
C THR A 45 -14.35 -7.61 -16.85
N LYS A 46 -14.93 -6.90 -17.83
CA LYS A 46 -14.98 -5.42 -17.81
C LYS A 46 -15.69 -4.88 -16.58
N GLU A 47 -16.79 -5.53 -16.20
CA GLU A 47 -17.59 -5.15 -15.02
C GLU A 47 -16.79 -5.36 -13.73
N GLU A 48 -16.14 -6.52 -13.57
CA GLU A 48 -15.27 -6.81 -12.42
C GLU A 48 -14.11 -5.81 -12.34
N THR A 49 -13.49 -5.48 -13.48
CA THR A 49 -12.41 -4.49 -13.57
C THR A 49 -12.89 -3.09 -13.20
N GLU A 50 -14.08 -2.69 -13.66
CA GLU A 50 -14.66 -1.39 -13.30
C GLU A 50 -14.97 -1.31 -11.81
N ARG A 51 -15.53 -2.37 -11.22
CA ARG A 51 -15.79 -2.45 -9.78
C ARG A 51 -14.50 -2.32 -8.98
N LEU A 52 -13.44 -3.02 -9.40
CA LEU A 52 -12.11 -2.90 -8.78
C LEU A 52 -11.60 -1.45 -8.83
N LEU A 53 -11.56 -0.85 -10.02
CA LEU A 53 -10.90 0.45 -10.24
C LEU A 53 -11.69 1.65 -9.72
N LYS A 54 -13.03 1.56 -9.65
CA LYS A 54 -13.88 2.73 -9.34
C LYS A 54 -14.63 2.64 -8.02
N GLN A 55 -14.86 1.44 -7.49
CA GLN A 55 -15.76 1.25 -6.34
C GLN A 55 -15.05 0.64 -5.14
N ALA A 56 -14.19 -0.36 -5.34
CA ALA A 56 -13.57 -1.11 -4.24
C ALA A 56 -12.70 -0.25 -3.32
N HIS A 57 -12.00 0.76 -3.86
CA HIS A 57 -11.08 1.62 -3.10
C HIS A 57 -11.74 2.36 -1.94
N ARG A 58 -13.03 2.70 -2.06
CA ARG A 58 -13.75 3.51 -1.07
C ARG A 58 -13.85 2.84 0.30
N ALA A 59 -13.85 1.50 0.35
CA ALA A 59 -14.07 0.77 1.59
C ALA A 59 -12.99 1.03 2.65
N TYR A 60 -11.74 1.18 2.21
CA TYR A 60 -10.57 1.30 3.08
C TYR A 60 -9.59 2.39 2.62
N ASN A 61 -10.02 3.28 1.72
CA ASN A 61 -9.17 4.30 1.07
C ASN A 61 -7.88 3.70 0.48
N THR A 62 -8.03 2.61 -0.27
CA THR A 62 -6.90 1.87 -0.87
C THR A 62 -6.57 2.35 -2.27
N GLU A 63 -5.42 1.91 -2.76
CA GLU A 63 -5.02 1.91 -4.16
C GLU A 63 -5.14 0.50 -4.77
N VAL A 64 -4.96 0.41 -6.09
CA VAL A 64 -5.04 -0.87 -6.83
C VAL A 64 -4.02 -1.88 -6.31
N ASN A 65 -2.78 -1.44 -6.07
CA ASN A 65 -1.72 -2.32 -5.57
C ASN A 65 -2.06 -2.93 -4.21
N ASP A 66 -2.72 -2.20 -3.30
CA ASP A 66 -3.10 -2.74 -1.99
C ASP A 66 -3.98 -3.98 -2.17
N LEU A 67 -5.02 -3.88 -3.02
CA LEU A 67 -5.97 -4.97 -3.26
C LEU A 67 -5.36 -6.13 -4.06
N LEU A 68 -4.54 -5.83 -5.07
CA LEU A 68 -3.86 -6.86 -5.87
C LEU A 68 -2.87 -7.66 -5.01
N LEU A 69 -2.10 -6.97 -4.17
CA LEU A 69 -1.14 -7.61 -3.26
C LEU A 69 -1.85 -8.37 -2.15
N THR A 70 -2.98 -7.88 -1.60
CA THR A 70 -3.78 -8.70 -0.67
C THR A 70 -4.21 -10.02 -1.33
N ALA A 71 -4.69 -9.99 -2.57
CA ALA A 71 -5.11 -11.21 -3.27
C ALA A 71 -3.95 -12.17 -3.55
N LEU A 72 -2.79 -11.62 -3.95
CA LEU A 72 -1.55 -12.38 -4.16
C LEU A 72 -1.08 -13.04 -2.86
N GLY A 73 -1.11 -12.29 -1.76
CA GLY A 73 -0.70 -12.79 -0.46
C GLY A 73 -1.65 -13.89 0.05
N MET A 74 -2.97 -13.71 -0.09
CA MET A 74 -3.95 -14.75 0.22
C MET A 74 -3.70 -16.01 -0.61
N MET A 75 -3.38 -15.87 -1.89
CA MET A 75 -3.04 -17.01 -2.76
C MET A 75 -1.79 -17.74 -2.26
N LEU A 76 -0.73 -17.01 -1.92
CA LEU A 76 0.51 -17.59 -1.38
C LEU A 76 0.29 -18.25 -0.01
N TYR A 77 -0.50 -17.64 0.87
CA TYR A 77 -0.84 -18.20 2.17
C TYR A 77 -1.60 -19.52 2.02
N THR A 78 -2.65 -19.56 1.20
CA THR A 78 -3.42 -20.80 0.96
C THR A 78 -2.56 -21.89 0.30
N TRP A 79 -1.63 -21.53 -0.57
CA TRP A 79 -0.76 -22.49 -1.24
C TRP A 79 0.36 -23.05 -0.34
N THR A 80 1.02 -22.16 0.42
CA THR A 80 2.25 -22.50 1.14
C THR A 80 2.04 -22.69 2.65
N GLY A 81 0.96 -22.16 3.20
CA GLY A 81 0.70 -22.10 4.64
C GLY A 81 1.51 -21.02 5.39
N HIS A 82 2.36 -20.25 4.70
CA HIS A 82 3.15 -19.19 5.31
C HIS A 82 2.39 -17.87 5.36
N GLU A 83 2.29 -17.29 6.56
CA GLU A 83 1.59 -16.02 6.82
C GLU A 83 2.26 -14.83 6.13
N ARG A 84 3.58 -14.91 5.95
CA ARG A 84 4.42 -13.87 5.35
C ARG A 84 5.16 -14.42 4.15
N SER A 85 5.12 -13.70 3.04
CA SER A 85 5.84 -14.02 1.81
C SER A 85 6.70 -12.84 1.36
N LEU A 86 7.90 -13.14 0.87
CA LEU A 86 8.81 -12.13 0.35
C LEU A 86 8.48 -11.86 -1.12
N ILE A 87 8.14 -10.61 -1.45
CA ILE A 87 7.77 -10.21 -2.81
C ILE A 87 8.73 -9.14 -3.30
N HIS A 88 9.14 -9.23 -4.56
CA HIS A 88 9.85 -8.17 -5.25
C HIS A 88 8.83 -7.25 -5.93
N LEU A 89 8.65 -6.05 -5.41
CA LEU A 89 7.69 -5.08 -5.93
C LEU A 89 8.40 -4.06 -6.83
N GLU A 90 7.81 -3.76 -7.98
CA GLU A 90 8.29 -2.69 -8.86
C GLU A 90 7.41 -1.44 -8.72
N GLY A 91 8.03 -0.33 -8.32
CA GLY A 91 7.43 1.01 -8.35
C GLY A 91 7.85 1.81 -9.59
N HIS A 92 7.12 2.88 -9.92
CA HIS A 92 7.47 3.74 -11.06
C HIS A 92 8.78 4.54 -10.84
N GLY A 93 9.20 4.71 -9.57
CA GLY A 93 10.45 5.34 -9.15
C GLY A 93 10.58 6.82 -9.53
N ARG A 94 9.46 7.54 -9.47
CA ARG A 94 9.37 8.99 -9.73
C ARG A 94 8.99 9.76 -8.46
N GLU A 95 9.52 9.31 -7.34
CA GLU A 95 9.28 9.93 -6.04
C GLU A 95 9.96 11.29 -5.93
N ASN A 96 9.36 12.18 -5.15
CA ASN A 96 9.93 13.51 -4.90
C ASN A 96 11.04 13.45 -3.84
N ILE A 97 12.17 12.82 -4.20
CA ILE A 97 13.33 12.63 -3.32
C ILE A 97 14.37 13.75 -3.43
N LEU A 98 14.33 14.54 -4.50
CA LEU A 98 15.25 15.65 -4.75
C LEU A 98 14.48 16.97 -4.73
N PRO A 99 14.91 17.95 -3.92
CA PRO A 99 14.28 19.26 -3.95
C PRO A 99 14.40 19.88 -5.34
N ASP A 100 13.37 20.63 -5.75
CA ASP A 100 13.33 21.41 -6.98
C ASP A 100 13.53 20.62 -8.29
N THR A 101 13.29 19.31 -8.28
CA THR A 101 13.43 18.44 -9.46
C THR A 101 12.07 17.91 -9.92
N ASP A 102 11.64 18.30 -11.13
CA ASP A 102 10.44 17.75 -11.77
C ASP A 102 10.83 16.76 -12.88
N ILE A 103 10.47 15.50 -12.68
CA ILE A 103 10.66 14.39 -13.63
C ILE A 103 9.35 13.86 -14.21
N SER A 104 8.23 14.57 -14.03
CA SER A 104 6.90 14.12 -14.49
C SER A 104 6.82 13.86 -16.00
N ARG A 105 7.61 14.58 -16.81
CA ARG A 105 7.63 14.48 -18.28
C ARG A 105 8.94 13.93 -18.84
N THR A 106 9.80 13.36 -18.01
CA THR A 106 11.12 12.87 -18.43
C THR A 106 11.03 11.41 -18.88
N ILE A 107 11.46 11.12 -20.11
CA ILE A 107 11.60 9.75 -20.61
C ILE A 107 12.92 9.17 -20.11
N GLY A 108 12.86 7.97 -19.53
CA GLY A 108 14.01 7.26 -18.99
C GLY A 108 13.55 6.01 -18.26
N TRP A 109 14.50 5.19 -17.81
CA TRP A 109 14.21 4.02 -17.00
C TRP A 109 14.26 4.40 -15.51
N PHE A 110 13.08 4.63 -14.93
CA PHE A 110 12.92 5.08 -13.55
C PHE A 110 12.48 3.97 -12.59
N THR A 111 12.13 2.78 -13.09
CA THR A 111 11.60 1.67 -12.27
C THR A 111 12.44 1.43 -11.03
N SER A 112 11.77 1.42 -9.88
CA SER A 112 12.40 1.21 -8.57
C SER A 112 11.99 -0.16 -8.01
N PRO A 113 12.82 -1.19 -8.18
CA PRO A 113 12.59 -2.50 -7.59
C PRO A 113 13.00 -2.53 -6.10
N TYR A 114 12.13 -3.05 -5.24
CA TYR A 114 12.44 -3.24 -3.82
C TYR A 114 11.66 -4.44 -3.25
N PRO A 115 12.22 -5.12 -2.24
CA PRO A 115 11.56 -6.25 -1.62
C PRO A 115 10.58 -5.77 -0.54
N ILE A 116 9.46 -6.48 -0.40
CA ILE A 116 8.46 -6.23 0.65
C ILE A 116 8.10 -7.54 1.35
N TRP A 117 7.73 -7.42 2.62
CA TRP A 117 7.02 -8.48 3.32
C TRP A 117 5.54 -8.33 3.05
N LEU A 118 4.96 -9.31 2.39
CA LEU A 118 3.52 -9.43 2.23
C LEU A 118 2.99 -10.30 3.36
N ASP A 119 2.56 -9.64 4.42
CA ASP A 119 1.97 -10.27 5.61
C ASP A 119 0.46 -10.24 5.53
N ILE A 120 -0.12 -11.43 5.55
CA ILE A 120 -1.55 -11.64 5.41
C ILE A 120 -2.14 -12.13 6.73
N GLY A 121 -1.31 -12.49 7.71
CA GLY A 121 -1.72 -13.00 9.02
C GLY A 121 -2.48 -14.32 8.97
N ARG A 122 -2.48 -15.05 10.09
CA ARG A 122 -3.29 -16.26 10.24
C ARG A 122 -4.68 -15.96 10.77
N ASP A 123 -5.68 -16.65 10.22
CA ASP A 123 -7.08 -16.65 10.68
C ASP A 123 -7.72 -15.25 10.83
N GLN A 124 -7.18 -14.24 10.14
CA GLN A 124 -7.72 -12.89 10.11
C GLN A 124 -8.93 -12.76 9.16
N ALA A 125 -9.85 -11.86 9.51
CA ALA A 125 -10.93 -11.43 8.63
C ALA A 125 -10.38 -10.66 7.42
N LEU A 126 -11.11 -10.68 6.31
CA LEU A 126 -10.69 -10.04 5.06
C LEU A 126 -10.42 -8.54 5.20
N SER A 127 -11.20 -7.84 6.03
CA SER A 127 -10.99 -6.43 6.34
C SER A 127 -9.64 -6.16 6.98
N GLU A 128 -9.20 -7.01 7.91
CA GLU A 128 -7.90 -6.86 8.58
C GLU A 128 -6.75 -7.12 7.62
N ARG A 129 -6.88 -8.12 6.74
CA ARG A 129 -5.86 -8.41 5.71
C ARG A 129 -5.65 -7.24 4.76
N ILE A 130 -6.73 -6.61 4.30
CA ILE A 130 -6.65 -5.45 3.41
C ILE A 130 -5.99 -4.27 4.13
N LYS A 131 -6.43 -3.95 5.35
CA LYS A 131 -5.87 -2.85 6.15
C LYS A 131 -4.39 -3.10 6.47
N GLN A 132 -4.01 -4.34 6.84
CA GLN A 132 -2.64 -4.71 7.14
C GLN A 132 -1.72 -4.55 5.93
N VAL A 133 -2.13 -5.03 4.75
CA VAL A 133 -1.34 -4.86 3.52
C VAL A 133 -1.22 -3.39 3.14
N LYS A 134 -2.31 -2.62 3.22
CA LYS A 134 -2.29 -1.16 2.97
C LYS A 134 -1.27 -0.47 3.87
N GLU A 135 -1.36 -0.65 5.18
CA GLU A 135 -0.46 0.01 6.13
C GLU A 135 0.99 -0.47 5.96
N SER A 136 1.20 -1.76 5.72
CA SER A 136 2.54 -2.30 5.45
C SER A 136 3.19 -1.66 4.22
N LEU A 137 2.41 -1.31 3.20
CA LEU A 137 2.90 -0.59 2.02
C LEU A 137 3.14 0.90 2.31
N ARG A 138 2.30 1.54 3.13
CA ARG A 138 2.45 2.96 3.50
C ARG A 138 3.57 3.21 4.50
N ASP A 139 3.94 2.22 5.30
CA ASP A 139 5.09 2.26 6.22
C ASP A 139 6.43 2.24 5.48
N ILE A 140 6.45 1.87 4.20
CA ILE A 140 7.68 1.85 3.39
C ILE A 140 8.06 3.29 3.02
N PRO A 141 9.27 3.75 3.40
CA PRO A 141 9.70 5.10 3.10
C PRO A 141 9.86 5.30 1.59
N ASN A 142 9.32 6.43 1.09
CA ASN A 142 9.47 6.88 -0.30
C ASN A 142 9.20 5.77 -1.33
N GLN A 143 8.13 4.97 -1.12
CA GLN A 143 7.75 3.87 -2.01
C GLN A 143 8.90 2.95 -2.40
N GLY A 144 9.83 2.69 -1.47
CA GLY A 144 10.93 1.74 -1.67
C GLY A 144 12.12 2.27 -2.47
N MET A 145 12.11 3.53 -2.92
CA MET A 145 13.19 4.11 -3.73
C MET A 145 14.56 4.06 -3.04
N GLY A 146 14.57 4.20 -1.72
CA GLY A 146 15.78 4.13 -0.91
C GLY A 146 16.50 2.77 -0.97
N TYR A 147 15.80 1.66 -1.27
CA TYR A 147 16.41 0.33 -1.27
C TYR A 147 17.47 0.18 -2.36
N GLY A 148 17.15 0.56 -3.60
CA GLY A 148 18.09 0.47 -4.72
C GLY A 148 19.29 1.40 -4.53
N ILE A 149 19.04 2.61 -3.99
CA ILE A 149 20.07 3.59 -3.68
C ILE A 149 21.02 3.04 -2.61
N TRP A 150 20.48 2.51 -1.52
CA TRP A 150 21.27 1.86 -0.47
C TRP A 150 22.08 0.68 -1.04
N ARG A 151 21.42 -0.27 -1.70
CA ARG A 151 22.04 -1.51 -2.19
C ARG A 151 23.17 -1.27 -3.18
N TYR A 152 23.00 -0.35 -4.12
CA TYR A 152 23.92 -0.19 -5.26
C TYR A 152 24.84 1.03 -5.17
N LEU A 153 24.39 2.11 -4.51
CA LEU A 153 25.10 3.40 -4.52
C LEU A 153 25.73 3.76 -3.17
N SER A 154 25.26 3.20 -2.05
CA SER A 154 25.84 3.48 -0.73
C SER A 154 27.08 2.64 -0.44
N GLU A 155 28.01 3.19 0.35
CA GLU A 155 29.22 2.48 0.78
C GLU A 155 28.87 1.23 1.61
N SER A 156 27.85 1.29 2.46
CA SER A 156 27.45 0.14 3.30
C SER A 156 26.85 -0.99 2.48
N GLY A 157 26.00 -0.68 1.49
CA GLY A 157 25.47 -1.68 0.56
C GLY A 157 26.57 -2.34 -0.28
N GLN A 158 27.53 -1.56 -0.77
CA GLN A 158 28.67 -2.07 -1.54
C GLN A 158 29.61 -2.94 -0.67
N ALA A 159 29.90 -2.52 0.56
CA ALA A 159 30.69 -3.29 1.50
C ALA A 159 30.03 -4.64 1.83
N MET A 160 28.70 -4.65 2.02
CA MET A 160 27.93 -5.86 2.26
C MET A 160 28.00 -6.84 1.07
N ALA A 161 27.89 -6.34 -0.16
CA ALA A 161 28.04 -7.15 -1.37
C ALA A 161 29.45 -7.77 -1.46
N GLN A 162 30.50 -6.96 -1.23
CA GLN A 162 31.89 -7.43 -1.27
C GLN A 162 32.20 -8.47 -0.20
N GLN A 163 31.64 -8.31 1.01
CA GLN A 163 31.87 -9.26 2.11
C GLN A 163 31.26 -10.63 1.80
N ALA A 164 30.08 -10.68 1.19
CA ALA A 164 29.48 -11.95 0.76
C ALA A 164 30.31 -12.64 -0.34
N ASP A 165 30.80 -11.88 -1.32
CA ASP A 165 31.67 -12.42 -2.38
C ASP A 165 33.00 -12.95 -1.82
N ALA A 166 33.62 -12.21 -0.89
CA ALA A 166 34.90 -12.57 -0.29
C ALA A 166 34.82 -13.83 0.60
N LEU A 167 33.67 -14.08 1.22
CA LEU A 167 33.51 -15.24 2.08
C LEU A 167 33.42 -16.57 1.31
N HIS A 168 33.14 -16.57 -0.01
CA HIS A 168 33.00 -17.79 -0.85
C HIS A 168 32.11 -18.90 -0.23
N LEU A 169 31.29 -18.55 0.76
CA LEU A 169 30.34 -19.45 1.37
C LEU A 169 29.10 -19.41 0.49
N ALA A 170 28.91 -20.46 -0.31
CA ALA A 170 27.74 -20.68 -1.18
C ALA A 170 26.37 -20.63 -0.47
N GLN A 171 26.32 -20.28 0.81
CA GLN A 171 25.15 -20.25 1.68
C GLN A 171 24.85 -18.85 2.26
N HIS A 172 25.71 -17.84 2.09
CA HIS A 172 25.48 -16.49 2.62
C HIS A 172 25.16 -15.52 1.48
N GLN A 173 23.87 -15.31 1.21
CA GLN A 173 23.40 -14.24 0.32
C GLN A 173 23.60 -12.88 1.02
N ALA A 174 24.17 -11.89 0.30
CA ALA A 174 24.28 -10.52 0.81
C ALA A 174 22.90 -9.86 1.00
N PHE A 175 21.94 -10.22 0.16
CA PHE A 175 20.63 -9.61 0.12
C PHE A 175 19.55 -10.68 0.05
N ALA A 176 18.41 -10.43 0.68
CA ALA A 176 17.24 -11.29 0.54
C ALA A 176 16.81 -11.36 -0.93
N GLU A 177 16.46 -12.57 -1.40
CA GLU A 177 16.12 -12.83 -2.79
C GLU A 177 14.68 -13.34 -2.91
N PRO A 178 13.70 -12.43 -3.12
CA PRO A 178 12.32 -12.83 -3.33
C PRO A 178 12.22 -13.74 -4.55
N GLN A 179 11.44 -14.82 -4.42
CA GLN A 179 11.15 -15.74 -5.53
C GLN A 179 9.97 -15.30 -6.39
N VAL A 180 9.18 -14.35 -5.90
CA VAL A 180 8.02 -13.79 -6.60
C VAL A 180 8.30 -12.33 -6.93
N SER A 181 8.09 -11.91 -8.18
CA SER A 181 7.99 -10.50 -8.57
C SER A 181 6.55 -10.10 -8.84
N PHE A 182 6.23 -8.84 -8.54
CA PHE A 182 4.95 -8.23 -8.83
C PHE A 182 5.15 -6.84 -9.44
N ASN A 183 4.51 -6.59 -10.57
CA ASN A 183 4.49 -5.28 -11.23
C ASN A 183 3.08 -4.98 -11.76
N TYR A 184 2.55 -3.79 -11.48
CA TYR A 184 1.31 -3.30 -12.05
C TYR A 184 1.57 -2.07 -12.92
N LEU A 185 1.38 -2.23 -14.24
CA LEU A 185 1.68 -1.23 -15.26
C LEU A 185 0.62 -0.13 -15.37
N GLY A 186 -0.49 -0.24 -14.65
CA GLY A 186 -1.59 0.71 -14.72
C GLY A 186 -2.57 0.46 -15.87
N GLN A 187 -3.18 1.54 -16.35
CA GLN A 187 -4.19 1.52 -17.41
C GLN A 187 -3.61 2.10 -18.70
N LEU A 188 -3.49 1.29 -19.74
CA LEU A 188 -2.89 1.72 -21.01
C LEU A 188 -3.85 2.53 -21.89
N ASP A 189 -5.16 2.30 -21.77
CA ASP A 189 -6.13 2.86 -22.71
C ASP A 189 -6.53 4.31 -22.41
N GLN A 190 -6.31 4.83 -21.19
CA GLN A 190 -6.79 6.16 -20.80
C GLN A 190 -6.27 7.25 -21.76
N ASP A 191 -5.01 7.14 -22.16
CA ASP A 191 -4.37 8.11 -23.04
C ASP A 191 -4.75 7.91 -24.53
N LEU A 192 -5.24 6.73 -24.90
CA LEU A 192 -5.58 6.38 -26.29
C LEU A 192 -7.03 6.69 -26.68
N GLN A 193 -7.94 6.87 -25.71
CA GLN A 193 -9.37 7.09 -25.98
C GLN A 193 -9.67 8.33 -26.84
N ASN A 194 -8.78 9.32 -26.85
CA ASN A 194 -8.91 10.56 -27.62
C ASN A 194 -7.89 10.67 -28.77
N SER A 195 -7.34 9.55 -29.24
CA SER A 195 -6.31 9.49 -30.29
C SER A 195 -6.83 8.83 -31.58
N ASP A 196 -6.33 9.28 -32.73
CA ASP A 196 -6.56 8.62 -34.03
C ASP A 196 -5.74 7.31 -34.19
N ILE A 197 -4.86 7.02 -33.22
CA ILE A 197 -4.01 5.82 -33.21
C ILE A 197 -4.66 4.76 -32.31
N ARG A 198 -4.57 3.49 -32.76
CA ARG A 198 -5.03 2.32 -32.01
C ARG A 198 -3.91 1.30 -31.83
N MET A 199 -4.02 0.48 -30.80
CA MET A 199 -3.13 -0.68 -30.61
C MET A 199 -3.30 -1.68 -31.76
N SER A 200 -2.18 -2.14 -32.30
CA SER A 200 -2.15 -3.18 -33.31
C SER A 200 -2.50 -4.54 -32.68
N PRO A 201 -3.35 -5.36 -33.31
CA PRO A 201 -3.60 -6.73 -32.85
C PRO A 201 -2.44 -7.69 -33.16
N TYR A 202 -1.44 -7.23 -33.94
CA TYR A 202 -0.28 -8.05 -34.29
C TYR A 202 0.78 -7.99 -33.20
N SER A 203 1.30 -9.16 -32.83
CA SER A 203 2.39 -9.29 -31.86
C SER A 203 3.66 -8.60 -32.35
N MET A 204 4.36 -7.94 -31.42
CA MET A 204 5.69 -7.37 -31.67
C MET A 204 6.81 -8.41 -31.62
N GLY A 205 6.51 -9.66 -31.27
CA GLY A 205 7.50 -10.71 -31.02
C GLY A 205 8.23 -10.54 -29.68
N SER A 206 9.31 -11.30 -29.49
CA SER A 206 10.13 -11.23 -28.27
C SER A 206 11.01 -9.97 -28.27
N ALA A 207 10.88 -9.14 -27.23
CA ALA A 207 11.75 -7.99 -27.02
C ALA A 207 13.12 -8.35 -26.40
N VAL A 208 13.25 -9.58 -25.88
CA VAL A 208 14.42 -10.08 -25.15
C VAL A 208 14.84 -11.44 -25.69
N SER A 209 16.10 -11.82 -25.48
CA SER A 209 16.62 -13.11 -25.94
C SER A 209 16.04 -14.27 -25.12
N ASP A 210 15.71 -15.38 -25.77
CA ASP A 210 15.27 -16.61 -25.11
C ASP A 210 16.34 -17.20 -24.17
N ARG A 211 17.61 -16.82 -24.33
CA ARG A 211 18.73 -17.22 -23.46
C ARG A 211 18.91 -16.34 -22.23
N THR A 212 18.07 -15.32 -22.06
CA THR A 212 18.12 -14.43 -20.89
C THR A 212 17.90 -15.26 -19.64
N LYS A 213 18.83 -15.18 -18.68
CA LYS A 213 18.68 -15.84 -17.39
C LYS A 213 17.57 -15.16 -16.60
N MET A 214 16.68 -15.97 -16.06
CA MET A 214 15.54 -15.50 -15.29
C MET A 214 15.85 -15.61 -13.79
N LYS A 215 15.28 -14.68 -13.02
CA LYS A 215 15.54 -14.56 -11.57
C LYS A 215 14.37 -15.07 -10.72
N TYR A 216 13.15 -14.71 -11.09
CA TYR A 216 11.96 -14.97 -10.27
C TYR A 216 11.28 -16.27 -10.67
N ALA A 217 11.02 -17.13 -9.69
CA ALA A 217 10.29 -18.39 -9.88
C ALA A 217 8.87 -18.14 -10.41
N LEU A 218 8.22 -17.09 -9.90
CA LEU A 218 6.94 -16.57 -10.38
C LEU A 218 7.08 -15.06 -10.64
N ASP A 219 6.73 -14.62 -11.83
CA ASP A 219 6.71 -13.20 -12.22
C ASP A 219 5.29 -12.81 -12.61
N VAL A 220 4.68 -11.95 -11.79
CA VAL A 220 3.28 -11.52 -11.91
C VAL A 220 3.25 -10.08 -12.42
N SER A 221 2.80 -9.90 -13.65
CA SER A 221 2.67 -8.58 -14.28
C SER A 221 1.20 -8.27 -14.59
N GLY A 222 0.71 -7.12 -14.14
CA GLY A 222 -0.67 -6.69 -14.34
C GLY A 222 -0.79 -5.46 -15.21
N ILE A 223 -1.78 -5.46 -16.11
CA ILE A 223 -2.13 -4.29 -16.93
C ILE A 223 -3.63 -4.25 -17.21
N VAL A 224 -4.18 -3.04 -17.35
CA VAL A 224 -5.55 -2.87 -17.83
C VAL A 224 -5.54 -2.41 -19.28
N THR A 225 -6.14 -3.22 -20.15
CA THR A 225 -6.28 -2.94 -21.59
C THR A 225 -7.71 -3.23 -22.06
N ASN A 226 -8.26 -2.36 -22.90
CA ASN A 226 -9.67 -2.23 -23.24
C ASN A 226 -10.64 -2.35 -22.04
N GLY A 227 -10.25 -1.80 -20.88
CA GLY A 227 -11.02 -1.86 -19.64
C GLY A 227 -11.09 -3.26 -18.98
N ILE A 228 -10.17 -4.16 -19.32
CA ILE A 228 -10.02 -5.49 -18.73
C ILE A 228 -8.69 -5.57 -18.01
N LEU A 229 -8.69 -5.93 -16.73
CA LEU A 229 -7.48 -6.31 -16.01
C LEU A 229 -7.02 -7.69 -16.48
N GLU A 230 -5.76 -7.74 -16.90
CA GLU A 230 -5.03 -8.94 -17.25
C GLU A 230 -3.80 -9.06 -16.34
N LEU A 231 -3.65 -10.21 -15.68
CA LEU A 231 -2.46 -10.56 -14.89
C LEU A 231 -1.78 -11.76 -15.56
N ASP A 232 -0.56 -11.53 -16.05
CA ASP A 232 0.30 -12.57 -16.58
C ASP A 232 1.14 -13.16 -15.46
N ILE A 233 1.04 -14.47 -15.25
CA ILE A 233 1.87 -15.23 -14.32
C ILE A 233 2.86 -16.04 -15.15
N ARG A 234 4.05 -15.48 -15.35
CA ARG A 234 5.18 -16.19 -15.96
C ARG A 234 5.86 -17.02 -14.88
N TYR A 235 6.19 -18.27 -15.19
CA TYR A 235 6.77 -19.17 -14.20
C TYR A 235 7.96 -19.95 -14.74
N ASN A 236 8.81 -20.42 -13.84
CA ASN A 236 9.87 -21.37 -14.16
C ASN A 236 9.24 -22.74 -14.53
N GLY A 237 9.17 -23.05 -15.83
CA GLY A 237 8.58 -24.28 -16.33
C GLY A 237 9.37 -25.54 -16.01
N LYS A 238 10.61 -25.40 -15.49
CA LYS A 238 11.38 -26.53 -14.96
C LYS A 238 11.03 -26.85 -13.50
N ALA A 239 10.60 -25.86 -12.72
CA ALA A 239 10.27 -26.02 -11.30
C ALA A 239 8.78 -26.26 -11.06
N PHE A 240 7.89 -25.72 -11.92
CA PHE A 240 6.44 -25.82 -11.75
C PHE A 240 5.77 -26.45 -12.96
N ARG A 241 4.79 -27.32 -12.71
CA ARG A 241 3.87 -27.81 -13.73
C ARG A 241 2.83 -26.74 -14.03
N LYS A 242 2.38 -26.69 -15.28
CA LYS A 242 1.31 -25.78 -15.71
C LYS A 242 0.04 -25.89 -14.87
N ASP A 243 -0.35 -27.11 -14.49
CA ASP A 243 -1.56 -27.34 -13.68
C ASP A 243 -1.46 -26.69 -12.28
N THR A 244 -0.27 -26.70 -11.68
CA THR A 244 0.01 -26.05 -10.39
C THR A 244 -0.16 -24.54 -10.53
N VAL A 245 0.44 -23.93 -11.56
CA VAL A 245 0.33 -22.48 -11.78
C VAL A 245 -1.09 -22.08 -12.22
N GLN A 246 -1.80 -22.93 -12.95
CA GLN A 246 -3.21 -22.72 -13.29
C GLN A 246 -4.12 -22.74 -12.06
N MET A 247 -3.85 -23.64 -11.10
CA MET A 247 -4.53 -23.64 -9.81
C MET A 247 -4.27 -22.33 -9.05
N LEU A 248 -3.02 -21.86 -9.01
CA LEU A 248 -2.66 -20.58 -8.38
C LEU A 248 -3.35 -19.39 -9.06
N ALA A 249 -3.38 -19.37 -10.40
CA ALA A 249 -4.06 -18.35 -11.19
C ALA A 249 -5.57 -18.29 -10.87
N ASN A 250 -6.22 -19.45 -10.75
CA ASN A 250 -7.63 -19.54 -10.38
C ASN A 250 -7.88 -19.05 -8.95
N LEU A 251 -6.99 -19.39 -8.02
CA LEU A 251 -7.06 -18.94 -6.64
C LEU A 251 -6.85 -17.42 -6.52
N LEU A 252 -5.86 -16.86 -7.21
CA LEU A 252 -5.64 -15.42 -7.30
C LEU A 252 -6.89 -14.70 -7.82
N LYS A 253 -7.49 -15.20 -8.90
CA LYS A 253 -8.75 -14.67 -9.44
C LYS A 253 -9.88 -14.72 -8.41
N SER A 254 -10.06 -15.86 -7.75
CA SER A 254 -11.11 -16.03 -6.73
C SER A 254 -10.93 -15.04 -5.59
N ASN A 255 -9.71 -14.89 -5.07
CA ASN A 255 -9.40 -13.95 -3.99
C ASN A 255 -9.66 -12.50 -4.41
N LEU A 256 -9.31 -12.13 -5.65
CA LEU A 256 -9.61 -10.80 -6.19
C LEU A 256 -11.11 -10.53 -6.24
N LEU A 257 -11.91 -11.48 -6.73
CA LEU A 257 -13.36 -11.33 -6.80
C LEU A 257 -13.99 -11.24 -5.40
N GLU A 258 -13.49 -12.01 -4.43
CA GLU A 258 -13.92 -11.93 -3.04
C GLU A 258 -13.61 -10.55 -2.43
N ILE A 259 -12.39 -10.03 -2.65
CA ILE A 259 -11.99 -8.68 -2.20
C ILE A 259 -12.86 -7.60 -2.85
N ILE A 260 -13.11 -7.69 -4.16
CA ILE A 260 -13.94 -6.72 -4.88
C ILE A 260 -15.37 -6.73 -4.31
N GLU A 261 -15.97 -7.90 -4.13
CA GLU A 261 -17.32 -8.02 -3.60
C GLU A 261 -17.41 -7.50 -2.16
N HIS A 262 -16.45 -7.89 -1.31
CA HIS A 262 -16.35 -7.40 0.06
C HIS A 262 -16.26 -5.88 0.11
N CYS A 263 -15.35 -5.27 -0.66
CA CYS A 263 -15.18 -3.83 -0.65
C CYS A 263 -16.39 -3.07 -1.22
N VAL A 264 -16.99 -3.55 -2.29
CA VAL A 264 -18.13 -2.87 -2.94
C VAL A 264 -19.38 -2.90 -2.05
N THR A 265 -19.57 -3.96 -1.27
CA THR A 265 -20.72 -4.09 -0.36
C THR A 265 -20.58 -3.27 0.94
N ARG A 266 -19.42 -2.66 1.19
CA ARG A 266 -19.21 -1.77 2.34
C ARG A 266 -19.88 -0.41 2.12
N GLU A 267 -20.90 -0.14 2.93
CA GLU A 267 -21.63 1.13 2.89
C GLU A 267 -20.78 2.31 3.38
N ARG A 268 -19.89 2.07 4.36
CA ARG A 268 -19.06 3.09 4.99
C ARG A 268 -17.58 2.76 4.81
N ALA A 269 -16.77 3.80 4.63
CA ALA A 269 -15.33 3.70 4.65
C ALA A 269 -14.84 3.42 6.08
N GLU A 270 -13.85 2.55 6.22
CA GLU A 270 -13.13 2.34 7.48
C GLU A 270 -11.76 3.01 7.39
N LEU A 271 -11.45 3.83 8.39
CA LEU A 271 -10.17 4.51 8.48
C LEU A 271 -9.06 3.56 8.93
N THR A 272 -7.87 3.84 8.44
CA THR A 272 -6.58 3.26 8.83
C THR A 272 -5.64 4.38 9.29
N PRO A 273 -4.54 4.08 10.01
CA PRO A 273 -3.60 5.10 10.49
C PRO A 273 -3.07 6.03 9.40
N SER A 274 -2.89 5.52 8.18
CA SER A 274 -2.45 6.32 7.03
C SER A 274 -3.49 7.34 6.53
N ASP A 275 -4.76 7.20 6.91
CA ASP A 275 -5.85 8.11 6.51
C ASP A 275 -5.96 9.34 7.42
N VAL A 276 -5.37 9.30 8.62
CA VAL A 276 -5.41 10.41 9.57
C VAL A 276 -4.10 11.21 9.54
N LEU A 277 -4.18 12.47 9.96
CA LEU A 277 -3.03 13.39 9.87
C LEU A 277 -2.01 13.16 10.98
N PHE A 278 -2.42 12.61 12.11
CA PHE A 278 -1.51 12.26 13.20
C PHE A 278 -0.70 11.00 12.86
N LYS A 279 0.62 11.17 12.78
CA LYS A 279 1.56 10.10 12.41
C LYS A 279 1.96 9.25 13.62
N GLY A 280 2.22 7.97 13.37
CA GLY A 280 2.70 7.02 14.39
C GLY A 280 1.61 6.31 15.18
N LEU A 281 0.35 6.37 14.74
CA LEU A 281 -0.72 5.53 15.28
C LEU A 281 -0.59 4.11 14.76
N THR A 282 -0.80 3.14 15.64
CA THR A 282 -1.02 1.75 15.24
C THR A 282 -2.50 1.53 14.92
N MET A 283 -2.81 0.47 14.18
CA MET A 283 -4.20 0.00 13.94
C MET A 283 -4.98 -0.13 15.25
N GLU A 284 -4.40 -0.82 16.26
CA GLU A 284 -5.02 -1.02 17.57
C GLU A 284 -5.30 0.30 18.32
N GLN A 285 -4.39 1.26 18.22
CA GLN A 285 -4.57 2.57 18.86
C GLN A 285 -5.69 3.38 18.17
N LEU A 286 -5.78 3.31 16.83
CA LEU A 286 -6.86 3.96 16.09
C LEU A 286 -8.21 3.34 16.42
N ASP A 287 -8.29 2.01 16.50
CA ASP A 287 -9.50 1.29 16.89
C ASP A 287 -9.92 1.64 18.33
N THR A 288 -8.96 1.70 19.26
CA THR A 288 -9.22 2.15 20.65
C THR A 288 -9.80 3.56 20.69
N ILE A 289 -9.24 4.49 19.91
CA ILE A 289 -9.75 5.86 19.80
C ILE A 289 -11.19 5.84 19.28
N LYS A 290 -11.43 5.11 18.18
CA LYS A 290 -12.74 5.00 17.54
C LYS A 290 -13.81 4.43 18.48
N GLU A 291 -13.48 3.40 19.25
CA GLU A 291 -14.38 2.81 20.25
C GLU A 291 -14.72 3.80 21.36
N GLN A 292 -13.72 4.54 21.87
CA GLN A 292 -13.93 5.50 22.95
C GLN A 292 -14.71 6.74 22.51
N THR A 293 -14.62 7.12 21.24
CA THR A 293 -15.33 8.29 20.69
C THR A 293 -16.68 7.94 20.06
N GLN A 294 -17.03 6.65 19.96
CA GLN A 294 -18.24 6.19 19.26
C GLN A 294 -19.54 6.79 19.80
N THR A 295 -19.59 7.11 21.09
CA THR A 295 -20.77 7.73 21.73
C THR A 295 -20.96 9.20 21.36
N VAL A 296 -19.89 9.88 20.92
CA VAL A 296 -19.88 11.29 20.52
C VAL A 296 -20.19 11.41 19.02
N GLY A 297 -19.58 10.57 18.19
CA GLY A 297 -19.76 10.60 16.75
C GLY A 297 -18.85 9.64 16.01
N GLU A 298 -18.89 9.71 14.67
CA GLU A 298 -17.98 8.97 13.81
C GLU A 298 -16.64 9.70 13.72
N LEU A 299 -15.55 8.96 13.89
CA LEU A 299 -14.20 9.49 13.76
C LEU A 299 -13.91 9.89 12.31
N GLU A 300 -13.59 11.17 12.09
CA GLU A 300 -13.21 11.69 10.77
C GLU A 300 -11.70 11.84 10.63
N ASN A 301 -11.02 12.37 11.66
CA ASN A 301 -9.58 12.59 11.60
C ASN A 301 -8.96 12.77 13.00
N VAL A 302 -7.65 12.59 13.10
CA VAL A 302 -6.85 12.77 14.32
C VAL A 302 -5.69 13.70 14.02
N TYR A 303 -5.47 14.72 14.87
CA TYR A 303 -4.42 15.72 14.70
C TYR A 303 -3.58 15.88 15.97
N PRO A 304 -2.28 16.25 15.83
CA PRO A 304 -1.51 16.74 16.95
C PRO A 304 -2.00 18.13 17.37
N LEU A 305 -1.95 18.44 18.67
CA LEU A 305 -2.16 19.81 19.14
C LEU A 305 -0.98 20.71 18.79
N THR A 306 -1.27 21.93 18.35
CA THR A 306 -0.26 23.00 18.28
C THR A 306 0.22 23.39 19.68
N PRO A 307 1.43 23.98 19.81
CA PRO A 307 1.94 24.44 21.10
C PRO A 307 0.95 25.36 21.85
N MET A 308 0.27 26.26 21.14
CA MET A 308 -0.73 27.15 21.72
C MET A 308 -1.95 26.36 22.26
N GLN A 309 -2.49 25.43 21.46
CA GLN A 309 -3.63 24.61 21.89
C GLN A 309 -3.29 23.75 23.12
N LYS A 310 -2.06 23.24 23.22
CA LYS A 310 -1.60 22.53 24.44
C LYS A 310 -1.63 23.44 25.67
N GLY A 311 -1.15 24.68 25.52
CA GLY A 311 -1.20 25.68 26.59
C GLY A 311 -2.63 26.03 27.02
N MET A 312 -3.51 26.29 26.05
CA MET A 312 -4.93 26.58 26.30
C MET A 312 -5.62 25.42 27.03
N LEU A 313 -5.43 24.18 26.57
CA LEU A 313 -5.99 22.99 27.21
C LEU A 313 -5.46 22.83 28.64
N PHE A 314 -4.16 23.01 28.86
CA PHE A 314 -3.56 22.93 30.19
C PHE A 314 -4.16 23.97 31.16
N HIS A 315 -4.30 25.22 30.74
CA HIS A 315 -4.90 26.27 31.57
C HIS A 315 -6.37 26.00 31.89
N SER A 316 -7.13 25.50 30.91
CA SER A 316 -8.53 25.10 31.09
C SER A 316 -8.68 23.95 32.11
N LEU A 317 -7.82 22.93 32.04
CA LEU A 317 -7.83 21.80 32.98
C LEU A 317 -7.39 22.19 34.39
N MET A 318 -6.46 23.15 34.53
CA MET A 318 -5.97 23.60 35.84
C MET A 318 -6.92 24.59 36.54
N ASN A 319 -7.57 25.48 35.76
CA ASN A 319 -8.33 26.61 36.30
C ASN A 319 -9.63 26.84 35.51
N ALA A 320 -10.51 25.83 35.46
CA ALA A 320 -11.74 25.85 34.67
C ALA A 320 -12.65 27.08 34.92
N GLU A 321 -12.61 27.66 36.12
CA GLU A 321 -13.44 28.81 36.50
C GLU A 321 -12.92 30.17 35.99
N THR A 322 -11.69 30.24 35.50
CA THR A 322 -11.05 31.53 35.18
C THR A 322 -11.43 32.09 33.82
N GLY A 323 -12.06 31.29 32.94
CA GLY A 323 -12.44 31.73 31.60
C GLY A 323 -11.26 32.21 30.72
N VAL A 324 -10.03 31.85 31.08
CA VAL A 324 -8.84 32.26 30.33
C VAL A 324 -8.93 31.65 28.93
N TYR A 325 -8.76 32.50 27.91
CA TYR A 325 -8.98 32.20 26.48
C TYR A 325 -10.46 32.11 26.01
N PHE A 326 -11.43 32.48 26.85
CA PHE A 326 -12.82 32.64 26.41
C PHE A 326 -13.10 34.10 26.03
N GLU A 327 -13.45 34.31 24.77
CA GLU A 327 -13.83 35.62 24.22
C GLU A 327 -15.31 35.60 23.84
N GLN A 328 -16.07 36.60 24.28
CA GLN A 328 -17.49 36.75 23.96
C GLN A 328 -17.73 38.00 23.13
N ALA A 329 -18.32 37.83 21.96
CA ALA A 329 -18.81 38.93 21.13
C ALA A 329 -20.34 38.96 21.14
N THR A 330 -20.91 40.16 21.24
CA THR A 330 -22.36 40.42 21.20
C THR A 330 -22.69 41.32 20.03
N PHE A 331 -23.74 40.99 19.29
CA PHE A 331 -24.19 41.74 18.12
C PHE A 331 -25.68 42.01 18.23
N ASP A 332 -26.10 43.23 17.88
CA ASP A 332 -27.50 43.61 17.78
C ASP A 332 -27.99 43.38 16.35
N LEU A 333 -29.17 42.76 16.21
CA LEU A 333 -29.83 42.53 14.93
C LEU A 333 -31.12 43.36 14.85
N GLU A 334 -31.21 44.25 13.87
CA GLU A 334 -32.44 44.99 13.56
C GLU A 334 -33.25 44.24 12.50
N GLY A 335 -34.52 43.92 12.81
CA GLY A 335 -35.45 43.31 11.87
C GLY A 335 -36.09 42.01 12.36
N HIS A 336 -36.53 41.17 11.42
CA HIS A 336 -37.17 39.89 11.73
C HIS A 336 -36.12 38.79 11.84
N PHE A 337 -36.10 38.09 12.98
CA PHE A 337 -35.24 36.94 13.22
C PHE A 337 -36.05 35.64 13.10
N ALA A 338 -35.56 34.72 12.27
CA ALA A 338 -36.14 33.38 12.10
C ALA A 338 -35.23 32.34 12.79
N PRO A 339 -35.56 31.89 14.02
CA PRO A 339 -34.69 31.03 14.81
C PRO A 339 -34.35 29.70 14.13
N SER A 340 -35.32 29.09 13.43
CA SER A 340 -35.12 27.82 12.72
C SER A 340 -34.11 27.94 11.58
N THR A 341 -34.21 29.00 10.77
CA THR A 341 -33.27 29.26 9.68
C THR A 341 -31.87 29.56 10.22
N PHE A 342 -31.79 30.27 11.34
CA PHE A 342 -30.50 30.54 11.99
C PHE A 342 -29.86 29.23 12.50
N GLU A 343 -30.63 28.38 13.18
CA GLU A 343 -30.17 27.06 13.65
C GLU A 343 -29.70 26.17 12.50
N GLU A 344 -30.45 26.10 11.39
CA GLU A 344 -30.04 25.37 10.19
C GLU A 344 -28.75 25.91 9.59
N SER A 345 -28.58 27.24 9.54
CA SER A 345 -27.35 27.83 9.04
C SER A 345 -26.13 27.53 9.92
N LEU A 346 -26.30 27.49 11.26
CA LEU A 346 -25.27 27.04 12.19
C LEU A 346 -24.93 25.56 12.01
N LYS A 347 -25.94 24.69 11.84
CA LYS A 347 -25.70 23.25 11.57
C LYS A 347 -24.90 23.05 10.29
N LEU A 348 -25.21 23.80 9.23
CA LEU A 348 -24.45 23.76 7.97
C LEU A 348 -23.01 24.25 8.17
N LEU A 349 -22.81 25.32 8.95
CA LEU A 349 -21.48 25.82 9.29
C LEU A 349 -20.65 24.77 10.05
N ILE A 350 -21.23 24.16 11.09
CA ILE A 350 -20.58 23.12 11.89
C ILE A 350 -20.26 21.88 11.03
N SER A 351 -21.21 21.45 10.19
CA SER A 351 -21.00 20.32 9.28
C SER A 351 -19.85 20.57 8.30
N ARG A 352 -19.78 21.78 7.73
CA ARG A 352 -18.76 22.19 6.76
C ARG A 352 -17.36 22.34 7.39
N HIS A 353 -17.27 22.79 8.64
CA HIS A 353 -16.00 23.16 9.26
C HIS A 353 -15.60 22.21 10.39
N ALA A 354 -14.66 21.30 10.09
CA ALA A 354 -14.12 20.30 11.02
C ALA A 354 -13.69 20.87 12.39
N ILE A 355 -13.12 22.09 12.41
CA ILE A 355 -12.68 22.74 13.65
C ILE A 355 -13.83 22.95 14.66
N LEU A 356 -15.06 23.13 14.20
CA LEU A 356 -16.24 23.29 15.05
C LEU A 356 -16.79 21.96 15.58
N ARG A 357 -16.32 20.83 15.04
CA ARG A 357 -16.62 19.47 15.51
C ARG A 357 -15.45 18.83 16.27
N THR A 358 -14.34 19.55 16.41
CA THR A 358 -13.13 19.01 17.03
C THR A 358 -13.27 18.90 18.54
N ASN A 359 -12.93 17.72 19.07
CA ASN A 359 -12.86 17.38 20.47
C ASN A 359 -11.39 17.14 20.89
N PHE A 360 -11.12 17.21 22.19
CA PHE A 360 -9.81 16.89 22.76
C PHE A 360 -9.84 15.53 23.46
N TYR A 361 -8.92 14.66 23.06
CA TYR A 361 -8.77 13.31 23.59
C TYR A 361 -7.45 13.18 24.35
N SER A 362 -7.49 12.72 25.59
CA SER A 362 -6.31 12.68 26.47
C SER A 362 -5.79 11.26 26.76
N GLY A 363 -6.26 10.24 26.02
CA GLY A 363 -5.95 8.83 26.29
C GLY A 363 -4.70 8.28 25.60
N TRP A 364 -4.07 9.01 24.66
CA TRP A 364 -2.94 8.49 23.88
C TRP A 364 -1.60 8.81 24.53
N HIS A 365 -0.95 7.83 25.17
CA HIS A 365 0.36 7.99 25.86
C HIS A 365 0.47 9.22 26.77
N GLY A 366 -0.65 9.64 27.37
CA GLY A 366 -0.73 10.86 28.18
C GLY A 366 -0.54 12.17 27.41
N GLN A 367 -0.51 12.14 26.07
CA GLN A 367 -0.53 13.33 25.24
C GLN A 367 -1.95 13.59 24.70
N PRO A 368 -2.43 14.85 24.78
CA PRO A 368 -3.69 15.21 24.18
C PRO A 368 -3.59 15.18 22.64
N LEU A 369 -4.67 14.73 22.01
CA LEU A 369 -4.91 14.74 20.57
C LEU A 369 -6.19 15.52 20.25
N GLN A 370 -6.26 16.05 19.04
CA GLN A 370 -7.49 16.59 18.46
C GLN A 370 -8.17 15.50 17.66
N ILE A 371 -9.47 15.34 17.87
CA ILE A 371 -10.30 14.36 17.19
C ILE A 371 -11.47 15.09 16.55
N VAL A 372 -11.69 14.87 15.25
CA VAL A 372 -12.86 15.41 14.53
C VAL A 372 -13.94 14.36 14.43
#